data_AF-A0A1E3KMJ7-F1
#
_entry.id   AF-A0A1E3KMJ7-F1
#
_cell.length_a   1.000
_cell.length_b   1.000
_cell.length_c   1.000
_cell.angle_alpha   90.00
_cell.angle_beta   90.00
_cell.angle_gamma   90.00
#
_symmetry.space_group_name_H-M   'P 1'
#
loop_
_entity.id
_entity.type
_entity.pdbx_description
1 polymer ?
#
loop_
_entity_poly.entity_id
_entity_poly.type
_entity_poly.pdbx_seq_one_letter_code
_entity_poly.pdbx_strand_id
1 'polypeptide(L)'
;MGQFLEWRDWSALEWVDLKDDLNHRMQQFTTQLNAVYRHNRPLWEQDHDPAGIIYTHTDDPDSSTMGFIRQAKRKYSFVVAAFNFVPVERQDYRIGVPYRGRYELLLNTEAQAFGGTWTKLETTFTAVDKPYRGQPASFTVTLPAMSALLIRPVKVIGGVKHAR
;
A
#
# COMPACT_ATOMS: atom_id res chain seq x y z
N MET A 1 -6.39 -15.15 -10.23
CA MET A 1 -6.49 -16.62 -10.24
C MET A 1 -5.10 -17.17 -10.01
N GLY A 2 -4.92 -18.04 -9.01
CA GLY A 2 -3.64 -18.63 -8.63
C GLY A 2 -3.61 -20.07 -9.09
N GLN A 3 -3.43 -20.29 -10.40
CA GLN A 3 -3.33 -21.63 -10.96
C GLN A 3 -2.21 -22.41 -10.25
N PHE A 4 -2.49 -23.63 -9.82
CA PHE A 4 -1.52 -24.46 -9.07
C PHE A 4 -0.48 -25.09 -9.99
N LEU A 5 -0.92 -25.53 -11.17
CA LEU A 5 -0.05 -26.14 -12.17
C LEU A 5 0.76 -25.08 -12.91
N GLU A 6 2.00 -25.42 -13.24
CA GLU A 6 2.82 -24.61 -14.14
C GLU A 6 2.12 -24.37 -15.48
N TRP A 7 2.37 -23.20 -16.07
CA TRP A 7 1.87 -22.90 -17.40
C TRP A 7 2.50 -23.83 -18.44
N ARG A 8 1.68 -24.26 -19.42
CA ARG A 8 2.07 -25.11 -20.54
C ARG A 8 1.45 -24.51 -21.79
N ASP A 9 2.22 -24.37 -22.86
CA ASP A 9 1.78 -23.78 -24.12
C ASP A 9 0.86 -24.71 -24.92
N TRP A 10 1.02 -26.03 -24.76
CA TRP A 10 0.24 -27.05 -25.46
C TRP A 10 -1.13 -27.36 -24.82
N SER A 11 -1.53 -26.67 -23.75
CA SER A 11 -2.85 -26.84 -23.11
C SER A 11 -3.49 -25.50 -22.76
N ALA A 12 -4.81 -25.51 -22.61
CA ALA A 12 -5.52 -24.36 -22.06
C ALA A 12 -5.14 -24.14 -20.58
N LEU A 13 -5.47 -22.94 -20.07
CA LEU A 13 -5.43 -22.65 -18.64
C LEU A 13 -6.43 -23.52 -17.87
N GLU A 14 -6.14 -23.78 -16.61
CA GLU A 14 -6.98 -24.58 -15.73
C GLU A 14 -8.20 -23.79 -15.24
N TRP A 15 -9.17 -23.56 -16.13
CA TRP A 15 -10.37 -22.78 -15.80
C TRP A 15 -11.24 -23.43 -14.70
N VAL A 16 -11.05 -24.72 -14.43
CA VAL A 16 -11.72 -25.41 -13.30
C VAL A 16 -11.28 -24.85 -11.95
N ASP A 17 -10.06 -24.33 -11.85
CA ASP A 17 -9.50 -23.72 -10.63
C ASP A 17 -10.30 -22.49 -10.21
N LEU A 18 -11.08 -21.89 -11.11
CA LEU A 18 -11.99 -20.80 -10.75
C LEU A 18 -13.06 -21.21 -9.77
N LYS A 19 -13.39 -22.50 -9.65
CA LYS A 19 -14.39 -22.97 -8.67
C LYS A 19 -13.86 -22.96 -7.23
N ASP A 20 -12.56 -22.79 -7.04
CA ASP A 20 -11.96 -22.66 -5.71
C ASP A 20 -12.18 -21.24 -5.14
N ASP A 21 -12.59 -21.17 -3.88
CA ASP A 21 -12.94 -19.92 -3.20
C ASP A 21 -11.73 -18.96 -3.09
N LEU A 22 -10.52 -19.48 -2.85
CA LEU A 22 -9.32 -18.63 -2.77
C LEU A 22 -8.95 -18.09 -4.15
N ASN A 23 -9.14 -18.87 -5.21
CA ASN A 23 -8.97 -18.40 -6.58
C ASN A 23 -9.97 -17.33 -6.99
N HIS A 24 -11.22 -17.41 -6.52
CA HIS A 24 -12.19 -16.34 -6.65
C HIS A 24 -11.75 -15.06 -5.91
N ARG A 25 -11.32 -15.17 -4.65
CA ARG A 25 -10.82 -14.02 -3.88
C ARG A 25 -9.57 -13.40 -4.48
N MET A 26 -8.66 -14.20 -5.04
CA MET A 26 -7.50 -13.71 -5.78
C MET A 26 -7.92 -12.91 -7.02
N GLN A 27 -8.97 -13.32 -7.75
CA GLN A 27 -9.49 -12.51 -8.86
C GLN A 27 -10.09 -11.19 -8.38
N GLN A 28 -10.83 -11.21 -7.26
CA GLN A 28 -11.36 -9.99 -6.65
C GLN A 28 -10.23 -9.05 -6.24
N PHE A 29 -9.17 -9.59 -5.64
CA PHE A 29 -7.95 -8.86 -5.33
C PHE A 29 -7.33 -8.23 -6.58
N THR A 30 -7.07 -9.01 -7.63
CA THR A 30 -6.50 -8.49 -8.89
C THR A 30 -7.39 -7.40 -9.50
N THR A 31 -8.71 -7.57 -9.46
CA THR A 31 -9.68 -6.58 -9.95
C THR A 31 -9.58 -5.27 -9.16
N GLN A 32 -9.56 -5.36 -7.83
CA GLN A 32 -9.45 -4.18 -6.96
C GLN A 32 -8.07 -3.52 -7.10
N LEU A 33 -6.98 -4.29 -7.18
CA LEU A 33 -5.64 -3.77 -7.38
C LEU A 33 -5.54 -3.00 -8.70
N ASN A 34 -6.09 -3.54 -9.79
CA ASN A 34 -6.16 -2.87 -11.08
C ASN A 34 -7.00 -1.59 -11.01
N ALA A 35 -8.11 -1.59 -10.27
CA ALA A 35 -8.90 -0.39 -10.04
C ALA A 35 -8.10 0.66 -9.26
N VAL A 36 -7.41 0.27 -8.17
CA VAL A 36 -6.55 1.17 -7.39
C VAL A 36 -5.45 1.76 -8.28
N TYR A 37 -4.76 0.93 -9.07
CA TYR A 37 -3.72 1.38 -10.00
C TYR A 37 -4.25 2.43 -11.00
N ARG A 38 -5.35 2.12 -11.70
CA ARG A 38 -5.92 3.00 -12.72
C ARG A 38 -6.43 4.33 -12.16
N HIS A 39 -7.05 4.33 -10.98
CA HIS A 39 -7.68 5.52 -10.39
C HIS A 39 -6.70 6.41 -9.59
N ASN A 40 -5.48 5.96 -9.34
CA ASN A 40 -4.50 6.73 -8.57
C ASN A 40 -3.26 7.02 -9.42
N ARG A 41 -3.25 8.20 -10.07
CA ARG A 41 -2.13 8.73 -10.88
C ARG A 41 -0.74 8.57 -10.25
N PRO A 42 -0.55 8.75 -8.93
CA PRO A 42 0.78 8.60 -8.33
C PRO A 42 1.44 7.24 -8.62
N LEU A 43 0.66 6.20 -8.88
CA LEU A 43 1.18 4.86 -9.12
C LEU A 43 1.82 4.69 -10.51
N TRP A 44 1.59 5.60 -11.45
CA TRP A 44 2.08 5.47 -12.83
C TRP A 44 2.53 6.77 -13.52
N GLU A 45 2.11 7.94 -13.04
CA GLU A 45 2.37 9.22 -13.76
C GLU A 45 3.85 9.60 -13.83
N GLN A 46 4.65 9.16 -12.86
CA GLN A 46 6.06 9.50 -12.72
C GLN A 46 6.99 8.27 -12.64
N ASP A 47 6.65 7.15 -13.29
CA ASP A 47 7.45 5.92 -13.21
C ASP A 47 8.91 6.05 -13.72
N HIS A 48 9.18 7.04 -14.57
CA HIS A 48 10.51 7.28 -15.14
C HIS A 48 11.23 8.50 -14.53
N ASP A 49 10.65 9.11 -13.49
CA ASP A 49 11.21 10.28 -12.82
C ASP A 49 11.63 9.90 -11.39
N PRO A 50 12.88 10.14 -10.97
CA PRO A 50 13.29 9.94 -9.58
C PRO A 50 12.42 10.67 -8.55
N ALA A 51 11.81 11.81 -8.92
CA ALA A 51 10.87 12.53 -8.06
C ALA A 51 9.54 11.78 -7.81
N GLY A 52 9.25 10.76 -8.63
CA GLY A 52 8.06 9.93 -8.53
C GLY A 52 8.06 8.99 -7.33
N ILE A 53 9.18 8.85 -6.61
CA ILE A 53 9.30 8.01 -5.43
C ILE A 53 10.06 8.71 -4.29
N ILE A 54 9.58 8.54 -3.07
CA ILE A 54 10.33 8.84 -1.84
C ILE A 54 10.42 7.55 -1.03
N TYR A 55 11.64 7.11 -0.76
CA TYR A 55 11.88 6.01 0.17
C TYR A 55 11.73 6.51 1.60
N THR A 56 10.83 5.89 2.38
CA THR A 56 10.59 6.27 3.78
C THR A 56 11.13 5.23 4.75
N HIS A 57 11.13 3.96 4.36
CA HIS A 57 11.54 2.85 5.19
C HIS A 57 12.01 1.68 4.32
N THR A 58 13.30 1.66 3.95
CA THR A 58 13.86 0.60 3.09
C THR A 58 14.97 -0.21 3.75
N ASP A 59 15.44 0.23 4.92
CA ASP A 59 16.71 -0.22 5.49
C ASP A 59 16.48 -0.81 6.90
N ASP A 60 15.52 -1.73 7.02
CA ASP A 60 15.23 -2.44 8.28
C ASP A 60 15.14 -3.95 8.03
N PRO A 61 16.29 -4.63 7.81
CA PRO A 61 16.32 -6.06 7.51
C PRO A 61 15.77 -6.91 8.67
N ASP A 62 15.95 -6.46 9.91
CA ASP A 62 15.47 -7.15 11.10
C ASP A 62 13.93 -7.18 11.15
N SER A 63 13.28 -6.11 10.69
CA SER A 63 11.82 -6.06 10.62
C SER A 63 11.25 -6.78 9.40
N SER A 64 12.03 -6.90 8.32
CA SER A 64 11.57 -7.33 6.98
C SER A 64 10.31 -6.56 6.53
N THR A 65 10.27 -5.27 6.87
CA THR A 65 9.25 -4.34 6.41
C THR A 65 9.84 -3.35 5.42
N MET A 66 8.99 -2.82 4.53
CA MET A 66 9.38 -1.82 3.56
C MET A 66 8.28 -0.77 3.42
N GLY A 67 8.65 0.49 3.19
CA GLY A 67 7.72 1.57 2.95
C GLY A 67 8.30 2.65 2.05
N PHE A 68 7.47 3.14 1.15
CA PHE A 68 7.81 4.24 0.24
C PHE A 68 6.55 5.02 -0.14
N ILE A 69 6.75 6.20 -0.72
CA ILE A 69 5.69 7.08 -1.21
C ILE A 69 5.85 7.22 -2.72
N ARG A 70 4.78 6.99 -3.48
CA ARG A 70 4.68 7.29 -4.90
C ARG A 70 4.00 8.63 -5.12
N GLN A 71 4.51 9.45 -6.04
CA GLN A 71 4.03 10.81 -6.25
C GLN A 71 3.50 11.05 -7.66
N ALA A 72 2.44 11.86 -7.74
CA ALA A 72 1.98 12.48 -8.97
C ALA A 72 2.49 13.93 -9.05
N LYS A 73 2.44 14.52 -10.25
CA LYS A 73 2.84 15.91 -10.51
C LYS A 73 1.94 16.89 -9.77
N ARG A 74 0.68 16.51 -9.57
CA ARG A 74 -0.30 17.31 -8.82
C ARG A 74 0.10 17.37 -7.35
N LYS A 75 0.17 18.58 -6.81
CA LYS A 75 0.43 18.80 -5.38
C LYS A 75 -0.50 17.99 -4.49
N TYR A 76 0.04 17.42 -3.42
CA TYR A 76 -0.67 16.57 -2.46
C TYR A 76 -1.26 15.29 -3.03
N SER A 77 -0.93 14.92 -4.28
CA SER A 77 -1.35 13.67 -4.88
C SER A 77 -0.21 12.67 -4.76
N PHE A 78 -0.33 11.76 -3.80
CA PHE A 78 0.65 10.71 -3.54
C PHE A 78 -0.02 9.49 -2.91
N VAL A 79 0.61 8.33 -3.03
CA VAL A 79 0.21 7.08 -2.39
C VAL A 79 1.36 6.61 -1.50
N VAL A 80 1.04 6.35 -0.24
CA VAL A 80 1.94 5.74 0.74
C VAL A 80 1.76 4.23 0.65
N ALA A 81 2.86 3.50 0.47
CA ALA A 81 2.88 2.05 0.45
C ALA A 81 3.69 1.54 1.64
N ALA A 82 3.14 0.57 2.37
CA ALA A 82 3.82 -0.12 3.46
C ALA A 82 3.64 -1.63 3.31
N PHE A 83 4.71 -2.39 3.52
CA PHE A 83 4.80 -3.82 3.28
C PHE A 83 5.39 -4.50 4.50
N ASN A 84 4.85 -5.67 4.83
CA ASN A 84 5.37 -6.56 5.85
C ASN A 84 5.56 -7.94 5.23
N PHE A 85 6.80 -8.40 5.14
CA PHE A 85 7.16 -9.66 4.48
C PHE A 85 7.37 -10.82 5.46
N VAL A 86 6.94 -10.66 6.71
CA VAL A 86 7.02 -11.73 7.72
C VAL A 86 5.64 -12.10 8.27
N PRO A 87 5.45 -13.35 8.75
CA PRO A 87 4.18 -13.84 9.30
C PRO A 87 3.91 -13.32 10.72
N VAL A 88 4.36 -12.10 11.03
CA VAL A 88 4.19 -11.47 12.34
C VAL A 88 3.64 -10.06 12.14
N GLU A 89 2.49 -9.78 12.73
CA GLU A 89 1.85 -8.46 12.71
C GLU A 89 2.67 -7.41 13.46
N ARG A 90 2.66 -6.17 12.96
CA ARG A 90 3.33 -5.03 13.61
C ARG A 90 2.28 -4.02 14.07
N GLN A 91 2.08 -3.98 15.39
CA GLN A 91 1.27 -2.94 16.05
C GLN A 91 2.04 -1.61 16.10
N ASP A 92 1.31 -0.49 16.11
CA ASP A 92 1.87 0.87 16.19
C ASP A 92 2.98 1.17 15.16
N TYR A 93 2.92 0.52 13.99
CA TYR A 93 3.92 0.69 12.92
C TYR A 93 3.85 2.12 12.38
N ARG A 94 4.93 2.88 12.57
CA ARG A 94 4.97 4.30 12.23
C ARG A 94 5.43 4.53 10.80
N ILE A 95 4.65 5.32 10.07
CA ILE A 95 4.95 5.70 8.69
C ILE A 95 5.15 7.22 8.61
N GLY A 96 6.30 7.64 8.06
CA GLY A 96 6.59 9.04 7.78
C GLY A 96 5.88 9.50 6.51
N VAL A 97 5.30 10.72 6.53
CA VAL A 97 4.61 11.32 5.39
C VAL A 97 4.89 12.81 5.23
N PRO A 98 4.77 13.37 4.01
CA PRO A 98 5.22 14.74 3.74
C PRO A 98 4.31 15.81 4.33
N TYR A 99 3.07 15.45 4.69
CA TYR A 99 2.07 16.40 5.16
C TYR A 99 1.24 15.84 6.32
N ARG A 100 0.85 16.74 7.23
CA ARG A 100 -0.15 16.49 8.27
C ARG A 100 -1.53 16.31 7.64
N GLY A 101 -2.47 15.74 8.38
CA GLY A 101 -3.89 15.69 8.00
C GLY A 101 -4.47 14.28 7.97
N ARG A 102 -5.57 14.10 7.23
CA ARG A 102 -6.33 12.86 7.18
C ARG A 102 -5.99 12.05 5.93
N TYR A 103 -5.79 10.76 6.14
CA TYR A 103 -5.47 9.76 5.12
C TYR A 103 -6.53 8.67 5.15
N GLU A 104 -6.69 7.97 4.03
CA GLU A 104 -7.57 6.81 3.92
C GLU A 104 -6.87 5.61 3.29
N LEU A 105 -7.31 4.42 3.68
CA LEU A 105 -6.88 3.15 3.12
C LEU A 105 -7.45 2.98 1.70
N LEU A 106 -6.57 2.74 0.74
CA LEU A 106 -6.93 2.33 -0.62
C LEU A 106 -7.04 0.81 -0.75
N LEU A 107 -6.11 0.09 -0.13
CA LEU A 107 -6.00 -1.36 -0.22
C LEU A 107 -5.29 -1.90 1.02
N ASN A 108 -5.85 -2.94 1.62
CA ASN A 108 -5.15 -3.82 2.56
C ASN A 108 -5.24 -5.23 1.98
N THR A 109 -4.11 -5.85 1.65
CA THR A 109 -4.09 -7.19 1.05
C THR A 109 -4.58 -8.28 2.01
N GLU A 110 -4.57 -8.02 3.31
CA GLU A 110 -5.02 -8.96 4.35
C GLU A 110 -6.54 -8.88 4.63
N ALA A 111 -7.27 -8.05 3.88
CA ALA A 111 -8.72 -8.02 3.94
C ALA A 111 -9.32 -9.38 3.58
N GLN A 112 -10.33 -9.82 4.33
CA GLN A 112 -10.98 -11.12 4.14
C GLN A 112 -11.52 -11.32 2.72
N ALA A 113 -11.97 -10.24 2.07
CA ALA A 113 -12.42 -10.24 0.68
C ALA A 113 -11.35 -10.71 -0.32
N PHE A 114 -10.07 -10.63 0.03
CA PHE A 114 -8.94 -11.02 -0.82
C PHE A 114 -8.30 -12.35 -0.41
N GLY A 115 -8.87 -13.04 0.59
CA GLY A 115 -8.33 -14.30 1.10
C GLY A 115 -7.53 -14.15 2.39
N GLY A 116 -7.34 -12.93 2.90
CA GLY A 116 -6.76 -12.69 4.21
C GLY A 116 -7.72 -12.99 5.37
N THR A 117 -7.28 -12.68 6.57
CA THR A 117 -7.99 -13.00 7.82
C THR A 117 -8.74 -11.81 8.44
N TRP A 118 -8.45 -10.58 8.01
CA TRP A 118 -8.99 -9.40 8.66
C TRP A 118 -10.40 -9.06 8.20
N THR A 119 -11.33 -9.04 9.15
CA THR A 119 -12.75 -8.68 8.94
C THR A 119 -13.04 -7.22 9.23
N LYS A 120 -12.19 -6.54 10.02
CA LYS A 120 -12.30 -5.13 10.36
C LYS A 120 -11.01 -4.43 9.96
N LEU A 121 -11.13 -3.41 9.13
CA LEU A 121 -10.00 -2.65 8.62
C LEU A 121 -9.98 -1.26 9.26
N GLU A 122 -8.80 -0.80 9.66
CA GLU A 122 -8.58 0.62 9.89
C GLU A 122 -8.59 1.33 8.54
N THR A 123 -9.57 2.20 8.33
CA THR A 123 -9.81 2.84 7.03
C THR A 123 -9.34 4.28 6.95
N THR A 124 -9.06 4.91 8.10
CA THR A 124 -8.67 6.32 8.18
C THR A 124 -7.55 6.53 9.17
N PHE A 125 -6.58 7.37 8.80
CA PHE A 125 -5.41 7.66 9.62
C PHE A 125 -5.21 9.16 9.75
N THR A 126 -4.64 9.61 10.87
CA THR A 126 -4.36 11.03 11.12
C THR A 126 -2.87 11.26 11.30
N ALA A 127 -2.26 11.94 10.33
CA ALA A 127 -0.86 12.34 10.40
C ALA A 127 -0.69 13.58 11.27
N VAL A 128 0.19 13.47 12.26
CA VAL A 128 0.55 14.54 13.20
C VAL A 128 1.95 15.08 12.90
N ASP A 129 2.28 16.22 13.51
CA ASP A 129 3.60 16.85 13.39
C ASP A 129 4.63 16.15 14.28
N LYS A 130 4.95 14.92 13.87
CA LYS A 130 5.96 14.08 14.51
C LYS A 130 6.88 13.57 13.40
N PRO A 131 8.06 14.20 13.21
CA PRO A 131 8.99 13.79 12.19
C PRO A 131 9.39 12.32 12.35
N TYR A 132 9.50 11.61 11.22
CA TYR A 132 9.91 10.22 11.20
C TYR A 132 10.58 9.88 9.87
N ARG A 133 11.79 9.30 9.95
CA ARG A 133 12.58 8.83 8.79
C ARG A 133 12.59 9.81 7.60
N GLY A 134 13.00 11.04 7.87
CA GLY A 134 13.15 12.09 6.85
C GLY A 134 11.85 12.77 6.40
N GLN A 135 10.70 12.39 6.97
CA GLN A 135 9.42 13.05 6.70
C GLN A 135 8.98 13.92 7.89
N PRO A 136 8.35 15.09 7.65
CA PRO A 136 7.98 16.04 8.69
C PRO A 136 6.78 15.58 9.53
N ALA A 137 5.87 14.79 8.96
CA ALA A 137 4.70 14.27 9.65
C ALA A 137 4.72 12.73 9.70
N SER A 138 3.93 12.14 10.59
CA SER A 138 3.75 10.69 10.61
C SER A 138 2.42 10.28 11.23
N PHE A 139 1.98 9.06 10.93
CA PHE A 139 0.90 8.37 11.62
C PHE A 139 1.33 6.93 11.93
N THR A 140 0.54 6.24 12.75
CA THR A 140 0.72 4.82 13.04
C THR A 140 -0.40 4.01 12.40
N VAL A 141 -0.08 2.76 12.08
CA VAL A 141 -1.03 1.75 11.58
C VAL A 141 -0.76 0.45 12.31
N THR A 142 -1.74 -0.43 12.36
CA THR A 142 -1.45 -1.87 12.51
C THR A 142 -1.11 -2.41 11.12
N LEU A 143 0.13 -2.88 10.93
CA LEU A 143 0.60 -3.45 9.66
C LEU A 143 0.48 -4.99 9.73
N PRO A 144 -0.45 -5.61 8.99
CA PRO A 144 -0.72 -7.05 9.08
C PRO A 144 0.49 -7.91 8.68
N ALA A 145 0.52 -9.16 9.14
CA ALA A 145 1.48 -10.17 8.70
C ALA A 145 1.38 -10.42 7.18
N MET A 146 2.51 -10.61 6.49
CA MET A 146 2.57 -10.95 5.06
C MET A 146 1.67 -10.07 4.15
N SER A 147 1.68 -8.75 4.38
CA SER A 147 0.68 -7.85 3.78
C SER A 147 1.28 -6.60 3.14
N ALA A 148 0.45 -5.92 2.36
CA ALA A 148 0.68 -4.57 1.87
C ALA A 148 -0.51 -3.65 2.17
N LEU A 149 -0.21 -2.43 2.60
CA LEU A 149 -1.15 -1.33 2.75
C LEU A 149 -0.83 -0.26 1.71
N LEU A 150 -1.86 0.19 0.98
CA LEU A 150 -1.81 1.40 0.15
C LEU A 150 -2.72 2.45 0.78
N ILE A 151 -2.20 3.64 1.02
CA ILE A 151 -2.88 4.71 1.75
C ILE A 151 -2.72 6.02 0.98
N ARG A 152 -3.74 6.87 0.93
CA ARG A 152 -3.67 8.18 0.26
C ARG A 152 -4.16 9.32 1.14
N PRO A 153 -3.71 10.56 0.91
CA PRO A 153 -4.27 11.72 1.60
C PRO A 153 -5.71 12.01 1.13
N VAL A 154 -6.58 12.33 2.08
CA VAL A 154 -7.94 12.84 1.83
C VAL A 154 -8.01 14.34 2.11
N LYS A 155 -7.33 14.77 3.17
CA LYS A 155 -7.24 16.18 3.57
C LYS A 155 -5.86 16.44 4.12
N VAL A 156 -5.04 17.18 3.38
CA VAL A 156 -3.74 17.64 3.87
C VAL A 156 -3.89 18.97 4.60
N ILE A 157 -3.08 19.16 5.65
CA ILE A 157 -2.91 20.42 6.35
C ILE A 157 -1.46 20.84 6.12
N GLY A 158 -1.27 21.90 5.33
CA GLY A 158 0.06 22.41 5.02
C GLY A 158 0.74 23.01 6.25
N GLY A 159 1.92 22.52 6.60
CA GLY A 159 2.85 23.14 7.54
C GLY A 159 4.03 23.77 6.80
N VAL A 160 4.11 25.11 6.86
CA VAL A 160 5.20 26.08 6.64
C VAL A 160 6.21 25.87 5.50
N LYS A 161 6.37 26.95 4.70
CA LYS A 161 7.44 27.20 3.72
C LYS A 161 8.81 26.81 4.30
N HIS A 162 9.55 25.94 3.61
CA HIS A 162 10.99 25.89 3.85
C HIS A 162 11.56 27.26 3.46
N ALA A 163 12.03 28.01 4.46
CA ALA A 163 12.92 29.13 4.22
C ALA A 163 14.21 28.58 3.59
N ARG A 164 14.72 29.33 2.62
CA ARG A 164 15.94 29.03 1.87
C ARG A 164 17.15 28.89 2.79
#